data_AF-A0A4Y2IYD1-F1
#
_entry.id   AF-A0A4Y2IYD1-F1
#
_cell.length_a   1.000
_cell.length_b   1.000
_cell.length_c   1.000
_cell.angle_alpha   90.00
_cell.angle_beta   90.00
_cell.angle_gamma   90.00
#
_symmetry.space_group_name_H-M   'P 1'
#
loop_
_entity.id
_entity.type
_entity.pdbx_description
1 polymer ?
#
loop_
_entity_poly.entity_id
_entity_poly.type
_entity_poly.pdbx_seq_one_letter_code
_entity_poly.pdbx_strand_id
1 'polypeptide(L)' 'YTSYLSDIYAIVLIWPKNNVLQLGALQTSTGDKIYMLGVEDPLEYSQAEKILKIIFPLLPPNELPSTYAWVLKVTK' A
#
# COMPACT_ATOMS: atom_id res chain seq x y z
N TYR A 1 -4.58 6.53 8.82
CA TYR A 1 -3.80 7.25 7.80
C TYR A 1 -3.15 8.45 8.45
N THR A 2 -1.92 8.78 8.07
CA THR A 2 -1.30 10.07 8.39
C THR A 2 -0.82 10.70 7.09
N SER A 3 -0.97 12.01 6.94
CA SER A 3 -0.52 12.76 5.77
C SER A 3 0.63 13.68 6.18
N TYR A 4 1.69 13.69 5.40
CA TYR A 4 2.77 14.68 5.54
C TYR A 4 3.02 15.32 4.18
N LEU A 5 2.78 16.62 4.08
CA LEU A 5 2.79 17.37 2.82
C LEU A 5 1.80 16.76 1.79
N SER A 6 2.32 16.23 0.68
CA SER A 6 1.56 15.57 -0.39
C SER A 6 1.63 14.04 -0.33
N ASP A 7 2.37 13.48 0.63
CA ASP A 7 2.53 12.04 0.78
C ASP A 7 1.53 11.48 1.80
N ILE A 8 0.89 10.37 1.45
CA ILE A 8 -0.07 9.68 2.34
C ILE A 8 0.55 8.38 2.82
N TYR A 9 0.52 8.18 4.14
CA TYR A 9 1.00 6.96 4.77
C TYR A 9 -0.16 6.14 5.31
N ALA A 10 -0.25 4.89 4.86
CA ALA A 10 -1.20 3.91 5.34
C ALA A 10 -0.45 2.83 6.13
N ILE A 11 -0.83 2.63 7.39
CA ILE A 11 -0.23 1.61 8.26
C ILE A 11 -1.18 0.41 8.26
N VAL A 12 -0.65 -0.74 7.87
CA VAL A 12 -1.35 -2.01 7.73
C VAL A 12 -0.86 -2.93 8.83
N LEU A 13 -1.74 -3.22 9.79
CA LEU A 13 -1.40 -4.04 10.97
C LEU A 13 -1.56 -5.54 10.72
N ILE A 14 -2.30 -5.91 9.67
CA ILE A 14 -2.61 -7.30 9.34
C ILE A 14 -2.36 -7.47 7.85
N TRP A 15 -1.52 -8.45 7.48
CA TRP A 15 -1.25 -8.74 6.09
C TRP A 15 -2.57 -9.10 5.36
N PRO A 16 -2.86 -8.49 4.20
CA PRO A 16 -4.12 -8.72 3.52
C PRO A 16 -4.26 -10.17 3.05
N LYS A 17 -5.49 -10.70 3.15
CA LYS A 17 -5.81 -12.00 2.55
C LYS A 17 -5.66 -11.90 1.03
N ASN A 18 -5.08 -12.94 0.42
CA ASN A 18 -4.79 -13.00 -1.02
C ASN A 18 -3.85 -11.89 -1.52
N ASN A 19 -3.09 -11.25 -0.64
CA ASN A 19 -2.18 -10.15 -0.99
C ASN A 19 -2.89 -8.95 -1.66
N VAL A 20 -4.18 -8.73 -1.39
CA VAL A 20 -4.91 -7.58 -1.92
C VAL A 20 -5.47 -6.74 -0.78
N LEU A 21 -4.96 -5.51 -0.65
CA LEU A 21 -5.49 -4.53 0.29
C LEU A 21 -6.55 -3.68 -0.40
N GLN A 22 -7.73 -3.56 0.21
CA GLN A 22 -8.81 -2.72 -0.28
C GLN A 22 -9.00 -1.52 0.65
N LEU A 23 -8.88 -0.32 0.10
CA LEU A 23 -9.04 0.94 0.83
C LEU A 23 -10.20 1.73 0.21
N GLY A 24 -11.28 1.93 0.98
CA GLY A 24 -12.46 2.69 0.52
C GLY A 24 -12.40 4.20 0.75
N ALA A 25 -11.45 4.66 1.57
CA ALA A 25 -11.32 6.06 1.96
C ALA A 25 -10.23 6.80 1.19
N LEU A 26 -9.30 6.07 0.58
CA LEU A 26 -8.15 6.63 -0.12
C LEU A 26 -8.46 6.70 -1.62
N GLN A 27 -8.34 7.90 -2.19
CA GLN A 27 -8.44 8.11 -3.64
C GLN A 27 -7.07 8.49 -4.18
N THR A 28 -6.64 7.74 -5.19
CA THR A 28 -5.44 8.00 -5.98
C THR A 28 -5.80 8.72 -7.27
N SER A 29 -4.85 9.49 -7.80
CA SER A 29 -4.92 10.20 -9.08
C SER A 29 -4.11 9.46 -10.14
N THR A 30 -4.34 9.77 -11.41
CA THR A 30 -3.51 9.25 -12.52
C THR A 30 -2.08 9.76 -12.36
N GLY A 31 -1.13 8.86 -12.10
CA GLY A 31 0.29 9.18 -11.91
C GLY A 31 0.83 8.90 -10.50
N ASP A 32 -0.06 8.69 -9.52
CA ASP A 32 0.35 8.35 -8.17
C ASP A 32 1.13 7.01 -8.17
N LYS A 33 2.10 6.90 -7.27
CA LYS A 33 2.86 5.67 -7.04
C LYS A 33 2.68 5.23 -5.60
N ILE A 34 2.48 3.94 -5.42
CA ILE A 34 2.32 3.33 -4.10
C ILE A 34 3.56 2.51 -3.83
N TYR A 35 4.22 2.76 -2.71
CA TYR A 35 5.41 2.04 -2.26
C TYR A 35 5.11 1.36 -0.93
N MET A 36 5.66 0.17 -0.71
CA MET A 36 5.74 -0.41 0.63
C MET A 36 7.11 -0.11 1.21
N LEU A 37 7.18 0.44 2.42
CA LEU A 37 8.48 0.67 3.06
C LEU A 37 9.21 -0.67 3.26
N GLY A 38 10.45 -0.74 2.80
CA GLY A 38 11.25 -1.97 2.77
C GLY A 38 11.16 -2.77 1.47
N VAL A 39 10.36 -2.33 0.50
CA VAL A 39 10.28 -2.88 -0.86
C VAL A 39 10.73 -1.79 -1.83
N GLU A 40 11.69 -2.10 -2.69
CA GLU A 40 12.25 -1.11 -3.63
C GLU A 40 11.26 -0.75 -4.75
N ASP A 41 10.54 -1.76 -5.25
CA ASP A 41 9.61 -1.59 -6.36
C ASP A 41 8.26 -0.99 -5.94
N PRO A 42 7.66 -0.13 -6.79
CA PRO A 42 6.30 0.33 -6.57
C PRO A 42 5.30 -0.84 -6.70
N LEU A 43 4.23 -0.78 -5.92
CA LEU A 43 3.15 -1.74 -5.94
C LEU A 43 2.17 -1.45 -7.07
N GLU A 44 1.69 -2.51 -7.70
CA GLU A 44 0.57 -2.43 -8.62
C GLU A 44 -0.71 -2.09 -7.84
N TYR A 45 -1.50 -1.19 -8.42
CA TYR A 45 -2.79 -0.82 -7.85
C TYR A 45 -3.82 -0.58 -8.95
N SER A 46 -5.09 -0.73 -8.57
CA SER A 46 -6.22 -0.39 -9.41
C SER A 46 -7.26 0.33 -8.57
N GLN A 47 -7.89 1.35 -9.14
CA GLN A 47 -8.98 2.05 -8.48
C GLN A 47 -10.27 1.83 -9.26
N ALA A 48 -11.27 1.27 -8.59
CA ALA A 48 -12.61 1.12 -9.11
C ALA A 48 -13.58 1.91 -8.22
N GLU A 49 -14.21 2.93 -8.80
CA GLU A 49 -15.09 3.87 -8.09
C GLU A 49 -14.40 4.51 -6.88
N LYS A 50 -14.76 4.08 -5.67
CA LYS A 50 -14.23 4.55 -4.39
C LYS A 50 -13.31 3.53 -3.71
N ILE A 51 -13.06 2.39 -4.34
CA ILE A 51 -12.25 1.30 -3.76
C ILE A 51 -10.91 1.24 -4.48
N LEU A 52 -9.86 1.58 -3.75
CA LEU A 52 -8.48 1.37 -4.16
C LEU A 52 -8.06 -0.05 -3.78
N LYS A 53 -7.66 -0.84 -4.77
CA LYS A 53 -7.10 -2.19 -4.61
C LYS A 53 -5.59 -2.12 -4.84
N ILE A 54 -4.82 -2.47 -3.83
CA ILE A 54 -3.36 -2.49 -3.87
C ILE A 54 -2.91 -3.94 -3.81
N ILE A 55 -2.07 -4.34 -4.75
CA ILE A 55 -1.51 -5.68 -4.83
C ILE A 55 -0.21 -5.68 -4.03
N PHE A 56 -0.19 -6.46 -2.96
CA PHE A 56 0.99 -6.65 -2.12
C PHE A 56 1.97 -7.60 -2.83
N PRO A 57 3.27 -7.39 -2.62
CA PRO A 57 4.28 -8.24 -3.24
C PRO A 57 4.17 -9.66 -2.66
N LEU A 58 4.49 -10.65 -3.49
CA LEU A 58 4.53 -12.04 -3.05
C LEU A 58 5.85 -12.30 -2.32
N LEU A 59 5.91 -11.89 -1.05
CA LEU A 59 7.10 -12.10 -0.20
C LEU A 59 6.93 -13.36 0.65
N PRO A 60 7.92 -14.26 0.68
CA PRO A 60 7.94 -15.34 1.67
C PRO A 60 8.06 -14.74 3.08
N PRO A 61 7.58 -15.44 4.13
CA PRO A 61 7.60 -14.91 5.51
C PRO A 61 8.96 -14.43 6.00
N ASN A 62 10.06 -15.04 5.50
CA ASN A 62 11.43 -14.67 5.85
C ASN A 62 11.92 -13.37 5.19
N GLU A 63 11.26 -12.91 4.12
CA GLU A 63 11.61 -11.68 3.39
C GLU A 63 10.64 -10.54 3.68
N LEU A 64 9.69 -10.74 4.61
CA LEU A 64 8.80 -9.68 5.04
C LEU A 64 9.61 -8.60 5.76
N PRO A 65 9.42 -7.32 5.41
CA PRO A 65 10.17 -6.22 6.03
C PRO A 65 9.80 -6.01 7.51
N SER A 66 8.70 -6.61 7.97
CA SER A 66 8.20 -6.53 9.34
C SER A 66 7.24 -7.68 9.63
N THR A 67 7.17 -8.13 10.88
CA THR A 67 6.21 -9.13 11.36
C THR A 67 4.97 -8.53 12.02
N TYR A 68 4.94 -7.21 12.23
CA TYR A 68 3.91 -6.55 13.04
C TYR A 68 3.06 -5.56 12.26
N ALA A 69 3.70 -4.74 11.42
CA ALA A 69 3.02 -3.71 10.66
C ALA A 69 3.81 -3.36 9.39
N TRP A 70 3.08 -3.08 8.31
CA TRP A 70 3.61 -2.66 7.02
C TRP A 70 3.11 -1.27 6.70
N VAL A 71 3.99 -0.41 6.18
CA VAL A 71 3.63 0.97 5.86
C VAL A 71 3.64 1.12 4.35
N LEU A 72 2.52 1.59 3.82
CA LEU A 72 2.39 2.03 2.44
C LEU A 72 2.58 3.54 2.38
N LYS A 73 3.37 3.99 1.43
CA LYS A 73 3.57 5.39 1.09
C LYS A 73 2.98 5.64 -0.29
N VAL A 74 2.02 6.55 -0.39
CA VAL A 74 1.49 7.04 -1.66
C VAL A 74 2.12 8.38 -1.95
N THR A 75 2.77 8.48 -3.11
CA THR A 75 3.43 9.69 -3.62
C THR A 75 2.79 10.09 -4.93
N LYS A 76 2.66 11.39 -5.18
CA LYS A 76 2.32 11.91 -6.52
C LYS A 76 3.52 11.88 -7.46
#